data_AF-A0A9D5JTG5-F1
#
_entry.id   AF-A0A9D5JTG5-F1
#
_cell.length_a   1.000
_cell.length_b   1.000
_cell.length_c   1.000
_cell.angle_alpha   90.00
_cell.angle_beta   90.00
_cell.angle_gamma   90.00
#
_symmetry.space_group_name_H-M   'P 1'
#
loop_
_entity.id
_entity.type
_entity.pdbx_description
1 polymer ?
#
loop_
_entity_poly.entity_id
_entity_poly.type
_entity_poly.pdbx_seq_one_letter_code
_entity_poly.pdbx_strand_id
1 'polypeptide(L)'
;METMKWRRRKRLNALMLIVVVGLLCTVPIPAKAGQEIAFKETFTDNRHHWWEGQTDEVRKEIRNGKYLFAHKRTRGRWFARREIEFNHHNDFQIETSIKKIAGTDNWGYGIIWGGSKASDSYYF
;
A
#
# COMPACT_ATOMS: atom_id res chain seq x y z
N MET A 1 16.53 -77.59 -40.89
CA MET A 1 16.93 -76.91 -39.64
C MET A 1 17.68 -75.65 -40.05
N GLU A 2 17.00 -74.53 -40.26
CA GLU A 2 16.72 -73.50 -39.23
C GLU A 2 17.99 -73.10 -38.45
N THR A 3 18.45 -71.86 -38.34
CA THR A 3 18.04 -70.51 -38.78
C THR A 3 19.31 -69.64 -38.71
N MET A 4 19.34 -68.46 -39.35
CA MET A 4 19.48 -67.18 -38.63
C MET A 4 19.47 -66.01 -39.63
N LYS A 5 18.35 -65.28 -39.64
CA LYS A 5 18.15 -64.04 -40.41
C LYS A 5 18.96 -62.90 -39.79
N TRP A 6 19.95 -62.38 -40.51
CA TRP A 6 20.62 -61.13 -40.13
C TRP A 6 19.90 -59.92 -40.73
N ARG A 7 19.32 -59.11 -39.86
CA ARG A 7 18.46 -57.96 -40.18
C ARG A 7 19.32 -56.71 -40.44
N ARG A 8 19.55 -56.35 -41.71
CA ARG A 8 20.10 -55.01 -42.06
C ARG A 8 19.03 -53.95 -41.79
N ARG A 9 19.19 -53.18 -40.71
CA ARG A 9 18.35 -52.00 -40.44
C ARG A 9 18.65 -50.95 -41.50
N LYS A 10 17.63 -50.57 -42.27
CA LYS A 10 17.66 -49.44 -43.21
C LYS A 10 17.99 -48.19 -42.40
N ARG A 11 19.02 -47.45 -42.82
CA ARG A 11 19.31 -46.11 -42.32
C ARG A 11 18.09 -45.25 -42.64
N LEU A 12 17.35 -44.82 -41.62
CA LEU A 12 16.32 -43.81 -41.78
C LEU A 12 16.91 -42.45 -41.39
N ASN A 13 16.69 -41.53 -42.31
CA ASN A 13 17.26 -40.20 -42.41
C ASN A 13 17.01 -39.35 -41.16
N ALA A 14 18.07 -38.67 -40.74
CA ALA A 14 18.02 -37.50 -39.90
C ALA A 14 17.23 -36.40 -40.61
N LEU A 15 15.94 -36.28 -40.32
CA LEU A 15 15.06 -35.16 -40.69
C LEU A 15 13.65 -35.44 -40.14
N MET A 16 13.50 -35.45 -38.82
CA MET A 16 12.23 -35.05 -38.23
C MET A 16 12.53 -33.84 -37.37
N LEU A 17 12.50 -32.71 -38.08
CA LEU A 17 12.58 -31.36 -37.58
C LEU A 17 11.69 -31.19 -36.35
N ILE A 18 12.30 -30.59 -35.35
CA ILE A 18 11.71 -29.85 -34.24
C ILE A 18 10.56 -28.96 -34.78
N VAL A 19 9.30 -29.34 -34.56
CA VAL A 19 8.12 -28.48 -34.81
C VAL A 19 7.15 -28.54 -33.63
N VAL A 20 7.64 -28.28 -32.42
CA VAL A 20 6.84 -27.71 -31.33
C VAL A 20 7.75 -26.79 -30.50
N VAL A 21 8.42 -25.85 -31.16
CA VAL A 21 9.02 -24.67 -30.50
C VAL A 21 8.21 -23.48 -30.98
N GLY A 22 7.51 -22.83 -30.06
CA GLY A 22 6.92 -21.51 -30.31
C GLY A 22 5.40 -21.44 -30.36
N LEU A 23 4.67 -22.11 -29.46
CA LEU A 23 3.49 -21.44 -28.90
C LEU A 23 3.97 -20.60 -27.71
N LEU A 24 4.67 -19.51 -28.03
CA LEU A 24 4.85 -18.39 -27.12
C LEU A 24 3.44 -17.81 -26.90
N CYS A 25 2.69 -18.38 -25.96
CA CYS A 25 1.68 -17.60 -25.25
C CYS A 25 2.47 -16.49 -24.57
N THR A 26 2.62 -15.36 -25.25
CA THR A 26 2.93 -14.09 -24.60
C THR A 26 1.72 -13.79 -23.73
N VAL A 27 1.68 -14.40 -22.54
CA VAL A 27 0.84 -13.87 -21.47
C VAL A 27 1.27 -12.41 -21.33
N PRO A 28 0.39 -11.44 -21.59
CA PRO A 28 0.73 -10.06 -21.27
C PRO A 28 1.01 -10.06 -19.78
N ILE A 29 2.27 -9.86 -19.40
CA ILE A 29 2.62 -9.59 -18.01
C ILE A 29 1.80 -8.34 -17.70
N PRO A 30 0.83 -8.39 -16.76
CA PRO A 30 0.11 -7.19 -16.39
C PRO A 30 1.18 -6.18 -16.00
N ALA A 31 1.24 -5.07 -16.73
CA ALA A 31 2.14 -3.98 -16.39
C ALA A 31 1.86 -3.66 -14.93
N LYS A 32 2.90 -3.70 -14.08
CA LYS A 32 2.77 -3.32 -12.69
C LYS A 32 2.21 -1.90 -12.70
N ALA A 33 0.92 -1.77 -12.38
CA ALA A 33 0.27 -0.48 -12.32
C ALA A 33 1.12 0.37 -11.37
N GLY A 34 1.55 1.54 -11.84
CA GLY A 34 2.25 2.49 -10.99
C GLY A 34 1.37 2.74 -9.77
N GLN A 35 1.95 2.70 -8.58
CA GLN A 35 1.22 3.00 -7.35
C GLN A 35 0.73 4.45 -7.43
N GLU A 36 -0.58 4.63 -7.57
CA GLU A 36 -1.20 5.94 -7.59
C GLU A 36 -1.19 6.52 -6.17
N ILE A 37 -0.64 7.73 -6.02
CA ILE A 37 -0.67 8.45 -4.75
C ILE A 37 -2.01 9.18 -4.68
N ALA A 38 -3.01 8.54 -4.09
CA ALA A 38 -4.32 9.12 -3.86
C ALA A 38 -4.26 10.39 -3.01
N PHE A 39 -3.38 10.41 -2.01
CA PHE A 39 -3.19 11.55 -1.14
C PHE A 39 -1.78 11.59 -0.57
N LYS A 40 -1.21 12.79 -0.50
CA LYS A 40 0.10 13.02 0.11
C LYS A 40 0.05 14.28 0.94
N GLU A 41 0.45 14.14 2.19
CA GLU A 41 0.66 15.25 3.10
C GLU A 41 2.12 15.28 3.55
N THR A 42 2.74 16.45 3.44
CA THR A 42 4.12 16.71 3.86
C THR A 42 4.22 17.81 4.90
N PHE A 43 3.10 18.49 5.18
CA PHE A 43 2.97 19.62 6.09
C PHE A 43 4.00 20.73 5.80
N THR A 44 4.33 20.91 4.52
CA THR A 44 5.16 22.03 4.03
C THR A 44 4.39 23.34 4.05
N ASP A 45 3.07 23.27 3.91
CA ASP A 45 2.11 24.34 4.09
C ASP A 45 0.78 23.76 4.60
N ASN A 46 -0.25 24.61 4.70
CA ASN A 46 -1.60 24.20 5.10
C ASN A 46 -2.60 24.19 3.92
N ARG A 47 -2.17 23.83 2.70
CA ARG A 47 -3.05 23.81 1.50
C ARG A 47 -4.26 22.90 1.63
N HIS A 48 -4.18 21.87 2.48
CA HIS A 48 -5.25 20.91 2.72
C HIS A 48 -6.19 21.31 3.87
N HIS A 49 -6.02 22.51 4.42
CA HIS A 49 -6.85 23.12 5.45
C HIS A 49 -6.98 22.26 6.72
N TRP A 50 -5.85 21.69 7.17
CA TRP A 50 -5.77 21.12 8.50
C TRP A 50 -6.08 22.18 9.55
N TRP A 51 -6.85 21.82 10.56
CA TRP A 51 -7.15 22.75 11.64
C TRP A 51 -5.86 23.10 12.40
N GLU A 52 -5.60 24.39 12.54
CA GLU A 52 -4.55 24.95 13.37
C GLU A 52 -5.19 25.85 14.42
N GLY A 53 -4.63 25.85 15.63
CA GLY A 53 -5.16 26.64 16.71
C GLY A 53 -4.79 26.10 18.08
N GLN A 54 -5.15 26.89 19.08
CA GLN A 54 -4.92 26.57 20.48
C GLN A 54 -6.18 26.85 21.29
N THR A 55 -6.55 25.88 22.12
CA THR A 55 -7.54 25.97 23.17
C THR A 55 -6.94 25.43 24.47
N ASP A 56 -7.72 25.43 25.55
CA ASP A 56 -7.33 24.79 26.82
C ASP A 56 -7.20 23.27 26.69
N GLU A 57 -7.89 22.66 25.73
CA GLU A 57 -7.95 21.20 25.57
C GLU A 57 -7.01 20.65 24.49
N VAL A 58 -6.67 21.46 23.48
CA VAL A 58 -5.87 21.01 22.34
C VAL A 58 -5.02 22.14 21.76
N ARG A 59 -3.84 21.81 21.25
CA ARG A 59 -3.08 22.66 20.34
C ARG A 59 -2.71 21.87 19.09
N LYS A 60 -2.91 22.46 17.92
CA LYS A 60 -2.40 21.92 16.65
C LYS A 60 -1.79 23.02 15.80
N GLU A 61 -0.68 22.72 15.15
CA GLU A 61 0.04 23.67 14.30
C GLU A 61 0.88 22.92 13.27
N ILE A 62 0.99 23.47 12.07
CA ILE A 62 1.95 23.05 11.07
C ILE A 62 3.23 23.85 11.28
N ARG A 63 4.33 23.14 11.54
CA ARG A 63 5.65 23.76 11.72
C ARG A 63 6.76 22.83 11.25
N ASN A 64 7.64 23.33 10.38
CA ASN A 64 8.83 22.63 9.90
C ASN A 64 8.53 21.25 9.28
N GLY A 65 7.56 21.18 8.36
CA GLY A 65 7.23 19.92 7.67
C GLY A 65 6.51 18.90 8.56
N LYS A 66 5.89 19.34 9.66
CA LYS A 66 5.23 18.46 10.65
C LYS A 66 3.93 19.08 11.11
N TYR A 67 2.96 18.23 11.35
CA TYR A 67 1.75 18.60 12.07
C TYR A 67 1.89 18.23 13.54
N LEU A 68 2.10 19.25 14.36
CA LEU A 68 2.26 19.10 15.79
C LEU A 68 0.88 19.05 16.42
N PHE A 69 0.67 18.08 17.30
CA PHE A 69 -0.61 17.84 17.95
C PHE A 69 -0.37 17.57 19.43
N ALA A 70 -0.81 18.51 20.27
CA ALA A 70 -0.84 18.36 21.72
C ALA A 70 -2.28 18.18 22.21
N HIS A 71 -2.58 17.01 22.76
CA HIS A 71 -3.81 16.73 23.49
C HIS A 71 -3.59 17.03 24.98
N LYS A 72 -4.34 17.99 25.54
CA LYS A 72 -4.11 18.50 26.90
C LYS A 72 -5.06 17.91 27.94
N ARG A 73 -6.09 17.15 27.53
CA ARG A 73 -7.09 16.58 28.43
C ARG A 73 -6.53 15.35 29.15
N THR A 74 -7.05 15.11 30.35
CA THR A 74 -6.74 13.93 31.17
C THR A 74 -7.57 12.69 30.81
N ARG A 75 -8.50 12.79 29.86
CA ARG A 75 -9.35 11.69 29.38
C ARG A 75 -9.91 11.96 27.99
N GLY A 76 -10.41 10.90 27.36
CA GLY A 76 -11.06 10.97 26.05
C GLY A 76 -10.08 10.88 24.89
N ARG A 77 -10.59 11.17 23.70
CA ARG A 77 -9.83 11.07 22.44
C ARG A 77 -9.92 12.40 21.71
N TRP A 78 -8.88 12.72 20.96
CA TRP A 78 -8.86 13.86 20.06
C TRP A 78 -8.34 13.43 18.71
N PHE A 79 -8.91 14.01 17.65
CA PHE A 79 -8.57 13.63 16.29
C PHE A 79 -8.24 14.85 15.44
N ALA A 80 -7.39 14.64 14.45
CA ALA A 80 -7.29 15.49 13.29
C ALA A 80 -7.71 14.65 12.10
N ARG A 81 -8.79 15.05 11.45
CA ARG A 81 -9.44 14.29 10.38
C ARG A 81 -9.68 15.21 9.21
N ARG A 82 -9.57 14.66 8.01
CA ARG A 82 -10.12 15.25 6.80
C ARG A 82 -10.70 14.14 5.94
N GLU A 83 -11.60 14.53 5.07
CA GLU A 83 -12.09 13.67 4.01
C GLU A 83 -11.06 13.62 2.88
N ILE A 84 -10.76 12.43 2.39
CA ILE A 84 -9.85 12.19 1.27
C ILE A 84 -10.64 11.40 0.25
N GLU A 85 -10.83 11.99 -0.92
CA GLU A 85 -11.55 11.34 -2.02
C GLU A 85 -10.58 10.48 -2.82
N PHE A 86 -10.87 9.18 -2.91
CA PHE A 86 -10.15 8.22 -3.73
C PHE A 86 -10.98 6.95 -3.93
N ASN A 87 -10.56 6.10 -4.88
CA ASN A 87 -11.20 4.80 -5.08
C ASN A 87 -10.83 3.82 -3.96
N HIS A 88 -11.72 3.68 -2.99
CA HIS A 88 -11.58 2.79 -1.84
C HIS A 88 -12.12 1.37 -2.09
N HIS A 89 -12.52 1.02 -3.33
CA HIS A 89 -12.94 -0.35 -3.69
C HIS A 89 -11.77 -1.28 -4.00
N ASN A 90 -10.58 -0.72 -4.23
CA ASN A 90 -9.35 -1.46 -4.48
C ASN A 90 -8.53 -1.58 -3.20
N ASP A 91 -7.58 -2.52 -3.18
CA ASP A 91 -6.55 -2.56 -2.14
C ASP A 91 -5.74 -1.27 -2.16
N PHE A 92 -5.52 -0.69 -0.97
CA PHE A 92 -4.73 0.52 -0.80
C PHE A 92 -3.75 0.37 0.37
N GLN A 93 -2.73 1.21 0.37
CA GLN A 93 -1.74 1.28 1.43
C GLN A 93 -1.77 2.68 2.06
N ILE A 94 -1.70 2.73 3.38
CA ILE A 94 -1.50 3.97 4.14
C ILE A 94 -0.12 3.89 4.78
N GLU A 95 0.71 4.90 4.53
CA GLU A 95 2.01 5.06 5.17
C GLU A 95 2.05 6.38 5.93
N THR A 96 2.61 6.35 7.15
CA THR A 96 2.75 7.55 7.98
C THR A 96 3.95 7.43 8.92
N SER A 97 4.47 8.58 9.36
CA SER A 97 5.48 8.66 10.41
C SER A 97 4.94 9.50 11.55
N ILE A 98 4.88 8.91 12.74
CA ILE A 98 4.39 9.58 13.94
C ILE A 98 5.46 9.45 15.02
N LYS A 99 5.79 10.58 15.66
CA LYS A 99 6.73 10.63 16.77
C LYS A 99 6.05 11.22 17.99
N LYS A 100 6.00 10.45 19.08
CA LYS A 100 5.66 10.99 20.40
C LYS A 100 6.77 11.91 20.89
N ILE A 101 6.42 13.16 21.19
CA ILE A 101 7.36 14.18 21.69
C ILE A 101 7.33 14.25 23.22
N ALA A 102 6.13 14.14 23.82
CA ALA A 102 5.91 14.23 25.25
C ALA A 102 4.60 13.52 25.66
N GLY A 103 4.34 13.43 26.97
CA GLY A 103 3.12 12.85 27.55
C GLY A 103 3.29 11.44 28.11
N THR A 104 2.23 10.89 28.68
CA THR A 104 2.22 9.60 29.40
C THR A 104 2.37 8.40 28.48
N ASP A 105 3.15 7.39 28.86
CA ASP A 105 3.41 6.20 28.02
C ASP A 105 2.24 5.23 27.90
N ASN A 106 1.30 5.27 28.85
CA ASN A 106 0.15 4.35 28.86
C ASN A 106 -0.99 4.79 27.92
N TRP A 107 -0.80 5.83 27.11
CA TRP A 107 -1.83 6.36 26.22
C TRP A 107 -1.41 6.20 24.76
N GLY A 108 -2.32 5.64 23.97
CA GLY A 108 -2.10 5.41 22.54
C GLY A 108 -2.15 6.70 21.73
N TYR A 109 -1.38 6.71 20.65
CA TYR A 109 -1.42 7.69 19.58
C TYR A 109 -1.25 6.92 18.27
N GLY A 110 -1.80 7.46 17.18
CA GLY A 110 -1.94 6.63 16.00
C GLY A 110 -2.65 7.30 14.85
N ILE A 111 -2.93 6.50 13.83
CA ILE A 111 -3.69 6.88 12.66
C ILE A 111 -5.11 6.30 12.73
N ILE A 112 -6.09 7.06 12.24
CA ILE A 112 -7.47 6.61 12.11
C ILE A 112 -7.96 6.81 10.67
N TRP A 113 -8.77 5.88 10.16
CA TRP A 113 -9.32 5.95 8.80
C TRP A 113 -10.62 5.15 8.66
N GLY A 114 -11.28 5.28 7.51
CA GLY A 114 -12.43 4.47 7.11
C GLY A 114 -13.76 4.83 7.76
N GLY A 115 -13.78 5.73 8.76
CA GLY A 115 -15.00 6.13 9.46
C GLY A 115 -15.32 7.62 9.33
N SER A 116 -16.58 7.94 9.07
CA SER A 116 -17.12 9.31 9.22
C SER A 116 -17.22 9.71 10.71
N LYS A 117 -17.34 8.70 11.59
CA LYS A 117 -17.39 8.83 13.05
C LYS A 117 -16.28 8.02 13.72
N ALA A 118 -15.85 8.49 14.88
CA ALA A 118 -14.82 7.82 15.68
C ALA A 118 -15.24 6.44 16.21
N SER A 119 -16.54 6.12 16.22
CA SER A 119 -17.06 4.78 16.56
C SER A 119 -16.89 3.77 15.44
N ASP A 120 -16.77 4.24 14.20
CA ASP A 120 -16.87 3.42 12.99
C ASP A 120 -15.55 3.50 12.18
N SER A 121 -14.44 3.78 12.88
CA SER A 121 -13.12 3.97 12.28
C SER A 121 -12.17 2.84 12.64
N TYR A 122 -11.28 2.51 11.71
CA TYR A 122 -10.09 1.71 12.01
C TYR A 122 -9.04 2.57 12.72
N TYR A 123 -8.22 1.95 13.55
CA TYR A 123 -7.15 2.61 14.30
C TYR A 123 -5.90 1.72 14.40
N PHE A 124 -4.73 2.35 14.35
CA PHE A 124 -3.42 1.74 14.65
C PHE A 124 -2.59 2.72 15.46
#